data_AF-A0A929AM32-F1
#
_entry.id   AF-A0A929AM32-F1
#
_cell.length_a   1.000
_cell.length_b   1.000
_cell.length_c   1.000
_cell.angle_alpha   90.00
_cell.angle_beta   90.00
_cell.angle_gamma   90.00
#
_symmetry.space_group_name_H-M   'P 1'
#
loop_
_entity.id
_entity.type
_entity.pdbx_description
1 polymer ?
#
loop_
_entity_poly.entity_id
_entity_poly.type
_entity_poly.pdbx_seq_one_letter_code
_entity_poly.pdbx_strand_id
1 'polypeptide(L)' 'MLTKILGDTGDQYGVYYTVYGSLAGDEQVVKSYLWSGPYTDLKTAMRKAEELKESHQGDTSFVVKKYSL' A
#
# COMPACT_ATOMS: atom_id res chain seq x y z
N MET A 1 28.41 12.01 13.74
CA MET A 1 27.47 13.05 13.29
C MET A 1 26.24 12.35 12.76
N LEU A 2 25.23 12.12 13.62
CA LEU A 2 23.96 11.52 13.22
C LEU A 2 23.14 12.61 12.56
N THR A 3 23.23 12.71 11.24
CA THR A 3 22.34 13.53 10.42
C THR A 3 20.95 12.93 10.59
N LYS A 4 20.24 13.44 11.60
CA LYS A 4 18.81 13.28 11.81
C LYS A 4 18.17 13.96 10.60
N ILE A 5 17.95 13.19 9.54
CA ILE A 5 17.10 13.61 8.44
C ILE A 5 15.70 13.63 9.05
N LEU A 6 15.37 14.73 9.74
CA LEU A 6 14.02 15.29 9.73
C LEU A 6 13.76 15.70 8.28
N GLY A 7 13.72 14.71 7.40
CA GLY A 7 13.12 14.83 6.10
C GLY A 7 11.66 14.93 6.43
N ASP A 8 11.17 16.16 6.38
CA ASP A 8 9.92 16.49 5.72
C ASP A 8 8.90 15.35 5.81
N THR A 9 7.81 15.59 6.54
CA THR A 9 6.59 14.79 6.51
C THR A 9 5.94 14.85 5.11
N GLY A 10 6.74 14.65 4.05
CA GLY A 10 6.33 14.48 2.69
C GLY A 10 5.51 13.22 2.64
N ASP A 11 4.31 13.34 2.11
CA ASP A 11 3.35 12.27 2.00
C ASP A 11 4.02 11.03 1.40
N GLN A 12 4.37 10.05 2.25
CA GLN A 12 4.84 8.76 1.79
C GLN A 12 3.63 7.92 1.41
N TYR A 13 3.78 7.02 0.45
CA TYR A 13 2.72 6.16 -0.06
C TYR A 13 3.18 4.70 -0.02
N GLY A 14 2.31 3.82 0.44
CA GLY A 14 2.53 2.37 0.46
C GLY A 14 1.48 1.68 -0.40
N VAL A 15 1.89 0.59 -1.06
CA VAL A 15 0.99 -0.38 -1.67
C VAL A 15 0.63 -1.41 -0.61
N TYR A 16 -0.65 -1.55 -0.34
CA TYR A 16 -1.20 -2.49 0.63
C TYR A 16 -1.99 -3.58 -0.08
N TYR A 17 -1.79 -4.82 0.30
CA TYR A 17 -2.62 -5.95 -0.12
C TYR A 17 -3.78 -6.11 0.87
N THR A 18 -5.00 -5.93 0.40
CA THR A 18 -6.21 -6.01 1.21
C THR A 18 -6.87 -7.36 1.04
N VAL A 19 -6.91 -8.15 2.12
CA VAL A 19 -7.55 -9.46 2.11
C VAL A 19 -9.00 -9.31 2.54
N TYR A 20 -9.91 -9.68 1.64
CA TYR A 20 -11.34 -9.79 1.93
C TYR A 20 -11.63 -11.22 2.39
N GLY A 21 -11.96 -11.40 3.67
CA GLY A 21 -12.37 -12.69 4.21
C GLY A 21 -13.84 -12.62 4.61
N SER A 22 -14.70 -13.40 3.97
CA SER A 22 -16.11 -13.49 4.36
C SER A 22 -16.23 -14.49 5.52
N LEU A 23 -16.22 -13.99 6.75
CA LEU A 23 -16.64 -14.75 7.92
C LEU A 23 -18.14 -14.50 8.12
N ALA A 24 -18.95 -15.34 7.48
CA ALA A 24 -20.38 -15.47 7.77
C ALA A 24 -21.26 -14.22 7.56
N GLY A 25 -21.24 -13.64 6.36
CA GLY A 25 -22.37 -12.82 5.85
C GLY A 25 -22.25 -11.30 6.01
N ASP A 26 -21.23 -10.80 6.68
CA ASP A 26 -20.89 -9.37 6.69
C ASP A 26 -19.51 -9.18 6.05
N GLU A 27 -19.46 -8.50 4.90
CA GLU A 27 -18.25 -8.22 4.13
C GLU A 27 -17.37 -7.19 4.87
N GLN A 28 -16.73 -7.59 5.96
CA GLN A 28 -15.74 -6.74 6.62
C GLN A 28 -14.36 -6.98 6.03
N VAL A 29 -13.70 -5.90 5.61
CA VAL A 29 -12.28 -5.88 5.21
C VAL A 29 -11.46 -6.48 6.36
N VAL A 30 -10.90 -7.68 6.17
CA VAL A 30 -10.34 -8.46 7.28
C VAL A 30 -8.96 -7.99 7.67
N LYS A 31 -8.14 -7.47 6.74
CA LYS A 31 -6.85 -6.80 7.00
C LYS A 31 -6.23 -6.25 5.72
N SER A 32 -5.56 -5.11 5.83
CA SER A 32 -4.63 -4.59 4.80
C SER A 32 -3.20 -4.80 5.28
N TYR A 33 -2.38 -5.48 4.49
CA TYR A 33 -0.96 -5.70 4.78
C TYR A 33 -0.11 -4.83 3.87
N LEU A 34 0.90 -4.16 4.41
CA LEU A 34 1.86 -3.44 3.58
C LEU A 34 2.60 -4.45 2.70
N TRP A 35 2.48 -4.27 1.39
CA TRP A 35 3.14 -5.12 0.41
C TRP A 35 4.41 -4.47 -0.15
N SER A 36 4.36 -3.17 -0.42
CA SER A 36 5.51 -2.45 -0.99
C SER A 36 5.51 -0.96 -0.63
N GLY A 37 6.69 -0.38 -0.44
CA GLY A 37 6.89 1.00 0.01
C GLY A 37 7.71 1.08 1.31
N PRO A 38 7.79 2.26 1.94
CA PRO A 38 7.18 3.53 1.54
C PRO A 38 7.85 4.16 0.30
N TYR A 39 7.03 4.75 -0.56
CA TYR A 39 7.44 5.56 -1.70
C TYR A 39 7.22 7.04 -1.39
N THR A 40 8.14 7.89 -1.78
CA THR A 40 8.00 9.36 -1.64
C THR A 40 7.09 9.98 -2.71
N ASP A 41 6.74 9.23 -3.75
CA ASP A 41 5.98 9.70 -4.90
C ASP A 41 4.75 8.80 -5.15
N LEU A 42 3.57 9.43 -5.24
CA LEU A 42 2.29 8.72 -5.46
C LEU A 42 2.30 7.96 -6.79
N LYS A 43 2.86 8.56 -7.85
CA LYS A 43 2.88 7.95 -9.18
C LYS A 43 3.72 6.68 -9.18
N THR A 44 4.82 6.66 -8.44
CA THR A 44 5.67 5.48 -8.24
C THR A 44 4.91 4.38 -7.49
N ALA A 45 4.18 4.72 -6.43
CA ALA A 45 3.35 3.77 -5.69
C ALA A 45 2.19 3.20 -6.56
N MET A 46 1.53 4.05 -7.35
CA MET A 46 0.46 3.63 -8.27
C MET A 46 0.99 2.70 -9.35
N ARG A 47 2.11 3.06 -10.01
CA ARG A 47 2.73 2.19 -11.01
C ARG A 47 3.09 0.82 -10.41
N LYS A 48 3.60 0.80 -9.17
CA LYS A 48 3.90 -0.47 -8.50
C LYS A 48 2.64 -1.28 -8.19
N ALA A 49 1.55 -0.64 -7.79
CA ALA A 49 0.27 -1.31 -7.58
C ALA A 49 -0.29 -1.89 -8.89
N GLU A 50 -0.16 -1.18 -10.01
CA GLU A 50 -0.54 -1.68 -11.34
C GLU A 50 0.31 -2.89 -11.77
N GLU A 51 1.63 -2.80 -11.63
CA GLU A 51 2.55 -3.93 -11.90
C GLU A 51 2.18 -5.17 -11.05
N LEU A 52 1.85 -4.95 -9.78
CA LEU A 52 1.47 -6.02 -8.85
C LEU A 52 0.12 -6.63 -9.22
N LYS A 53 -0.85 -5.79 -9.61
CA LYS A 53 -2.15 -6.23 -10.12
C LYS A 53 -1.97 -7.11 -11.34
N GLU A 54 -1.19 -6.68 -12.33
CA GLU A 54 -0.92 -7.47 -13.54
C GLU A 54 -0.21 -8.80 -13.20
N SER A 55 0.79 -8.76 -12.31
CA SER A 55 1.54 -9.96 -11.89
C SER A 55 0.68 -10.97 -11.11
N HIS A 56 -0.41 -10.54 -10.48
CA HIS A 56 -1.33 -11.39 -9.70
C HIS A 56 -2.65 -11.62 -10.43
N GLN A 57 -2.62 -11.79 -11.75
CA GLN A 57 -3.80 -12.14 -12.57
C GLN A 57 -4.93 -11.09 -12.52
N GLY A 58 -4.58 -9.81 -12.36
CA GLY A 58 -5.55 -8.73 -12.27
C GLY A 58 -6.17 -8.52 -10.89
N ASP A 59 -5.61 -9.12 -9.84
CA ASP A 59 -6.10 -8.97 -8.46
C ASP A 59 -6.18 -7.49 -8.05
N THR A 60 -7.39 -7.02 -7.78
CA THR A 60 -7.70 -5.63 -7.39
C THR A 60 -7.49 -5.36 -5.90
N SER A 61 -6.97 -6.34 -5.16
CA SER A 61 -6.69 -6.25 -3.73
C SER A 61 -5.50 -5.34 -3.39
N PHE A 62 -4.69 -4.94 -4.39
CA PHE A 62 -3.61 -3.97 -4.21
C PHE A 62 -4.14 -2.53 -4.19
N VAL A 63 -4.04 -1.88 -3.03
CA VAL A 63 -4.53 -0.53 -2.78
C VAL A 63 -3.38 0.37 -2.37
N VAL A 64 -3.23 1.52 -3.02
CA VAL A 64 -2.27 2.55 -2.60
C VAL A 64 -2.89 3.40 -1.48
N LYS A 65 -2.18 3.53 -0.35
CA LYS A 65 -2.59 4.41 0.75
C LYS A 65 -1.41 5.27 1.20
N LYS A 66 -1.71 6.44 1.78
CA LYS A 66 -0.68 7.23 2.48
C LYS A 66 -0.06 6.38 3.59
N TYR A 67 1.26 6.29 3.56
CA TYR A 67 2.07 5.67 4.59
C TYR A 67 2.26 6.71 5.69
N SER A 68 1.39 6.64 6.70
CA SER A 68 1.60 7.37 7.95
C SER A 68 2.33 6.43 8.90
N LEU A 69 3.52 6.86 9.33
CA LEU A 69 4.32 6.21 10.37
C LEU A 69 3.69 6.42 11.74
#